data_AF-A0A842QSC3-F1
#
_entry.id   AF-A0A842QSC3-F1
#
_cell.length_a   1.000
_cell.length_b   1.000
_cell.length_c   1.000
_cell.angle_alpha   90.00
_cell.angle_beta   90.00
_cell.angle_gamma   90.00
#
_symmetry.space_group_name_H-M   'P 1'
#
loop_
_entity.id
_entity.type
_entity.pdbx_description
1 polymer ?
#
loop_
_entity_poly.entity_id
_entity_poly.type
_entity_poly.pdbx_seq_one_letter_code
_entity_poly.pdbx_strand_id
1 'polypeptide(L)'
;MKENFYLRNYRETSLYGGRYAEGLIRILQHITSGTYTPLGTSLGGFHNIVVRLAGLPTSAHHNSIRLYIPKALDVLYDIRNNRNVGHSSGDIDANYADAVLSLSLSSWTLVEMLRLYYVGNIDQAQKLVNDLIRIRVPLIQDFNGYLRVLNPKLPLREKIMGLALHKSAEGISKADLVSYLKHNHEAHNVGRSLSSLVRSALLHHDEIKDVYVITDAGIRWAEDTIEFDL
;
A
#
# COMPACT_ATOMS: atom_id res chain seq x y z
N MET A 1 -0.20 7.18 3.17
CA MET A 1 0.92 6.63 2.35
C MET A 1 0.39 5.88 1.14
N LYS A 2 -0.29 4.74 1.30
CA LYS A 2 -0.88 3.99 0.17
C LYS A 2 -1.78 4.83 -0.74
N GLU A 3 -2.72 5.56 -0.15
CA GLU A 3 -3.61 6.46 -0.87
C GLU A 3 -2.84 7.49 -1.72
N ASN A 4 -1.86 8.18 -1.14
CA ASN A 4 -0.99 9.10 -1.89
C ASN A 4 -0.21 8.41 -3.01
N PHE A 5 0.20 7.16 -2.82
CA PHE A 5 0.87 6.40 -3.87
C PHE A 5 -0.07 6.19 -5.07
N TYR A 6 -1.35 5.88 -4.82
CA TYR A 6 -2.38 5.77 -5.86
C TYR A 6 -2.64 7.07 -6.58
N LEU A 7 -2.78 8.16 -5.84
CA LEU A 7 -3.02 9.49 -6.40
C LEU A 7 -1.79 10.09 -7.07
N ARG A 8 -0.73 9.30 -7.30
CA ARG A 8 0.58 9.72 -7.85
C ARG A 8 1.25 10.87 -7.09
N ASN A 9 0.84 11.06 -5.83
CA ASN A 9 1.47 11.98 -4.88
C ASN A 9 2.74 11.32 -4.32
N TYR A 10 3.72 11.07 -5.18
CA TYR A 10 4.95 10.33 -4.85
C TYR A 10 5.80 11.03 -3.79
N ARG A 11 5.84 12.37 -3.86
CA ARG A 11 6.45 13.21 -2.82
C ARG A 11 5.79 12.99 -1.46
N GLU A 12 4.47 13.06 -1.41
CA GLU A 12 3.73 12.86 -0.16
C GLU A 12 3.88 11.41 0.34
N THR A 13 3.86 10.43 -0.55
CA THR A 13 4.12 9.02 -0.19
C THR A 13 5.44 8.86 0.54
N SER A 14 6.50 9.44 -0.02
CA SER A 14 7.84 9.44 0.56
C SER A 14 7.90 10.24 1.87
N LEU A 15 7.14 11.34 1.99
CA LEU A 15 7.05 12.12 3.22
C LEU A 15 6.44 11.32 4.36
N TYR A 16 5.33 10.64 4.10
CA TYR A 16 4.73 9.71 5.06
C TYR A 16 5.66 8.53 5.35
N GLY A 17 6.50 8.11 4.40
CA GLY A 17 7.55 7.10 4.60
C GLY A 17 8.54 7.51 5.69
N GLY A 18 9.06 8.74 5.60
CA GLY A 18 9.92 9.30 6.64
C GLY A 18 9.23 9.41 8.00
N ARG A 19 7.97 9.87 8.05
CA ARG A 19 7.19 9.95 9.31
C ARG A 19 6.95 8.57 9.93
N TYR A 20 6.69 7.57 9.10
CA TYR A 20 6.58 6.18 9.54
C TYR A 20 7.91 5.70 10.15
N ALA A 21 9.05 5.96 9.49
CA ALA A 21 10.37 5.61 9.99
C ALA A 21 10.68 6.28 11.34
N GLU A 22 10.31 7.55 11.49
CA GLU A 22 10.40 8.29 12.76
C GLU A 22 9.56 7.68 13.89
N GLY A 23 8.37 7.17 13.58
CA GLY A 23 7.53 6.49 14.56
C GLY A 23 8.12 5.15 14.96
N LEU A 24 8.51 4.33 13.98
CA LEU A 24 9.01 2.99 14.25
C LEU A 24 10.37 3.00 14.94
N ILE A 25 11.27 3.95 14.62
CA ILE A 25 12.56 4.04 15.32
C ILE A 25 12.38 4.35 16.81
N ARG A 26 11.38 5.17 17.17
CA ARG A 26 11.03 5.45 18.58
C ARG A 26 10.50 4.21 19.29
N ILE A 27 9.71 3.39 18.60
CA ILE A 27 9.28 2.08 19.10
C ILE A 27 10.51 1.20 19.36
N LEU A 28 11.47 1.15 18.44
CA LEU A 28 12.71 0.38 18.64
C LEU A 28 13.55 0.91 19.81
N GLN A 29 13.63 2.23 20.01
CA GLN A 29 14.26 2.81 21.21
C GLN A 29 13.56 2.30 22.47
N HIS A 30 12.23 2.39 22.54
CA HIS A 30 11.49 1.93 23.71
C HIS A 30 11.67 0.42 23.97
N ILE A 31 11.66 -0.42 22.93
CA ILE A 31 11.89 -1.86 23.04
C ILE A 31 13.28 -2.20 23.58
N THR A 32 14.29 -1.41 23.21
CA THR A 32 15.70 -1.74 23.50
C THR A 32 16.25 -1.06 24.75
N SER A 33 15.77 0.14 25.09
CA SER A 33 16.25 0.92 26.24
C SER A 33 15.16 1.34 27.22
N GLY A 34 13.89 1.01 26.97
CA GLY A 34 12.75 1.46 27.78
C GLY A 34 12.41 2.96 27.59
N THR A 35 13.25 3.69 26.89
CA THR A 35 13.16 5.14 26.66
C THR A 35 13.11 5.45 25.17
N TYR A 36 12.52 6.57 24.79
CA TYR A 36 12.46 6.99 23.39
C TYR A 36 12.53 8.51 23.28
N THR A 37 12.95 9.01 22.12
CA THR A 37 12.94 10.45 21.86
C THR A 37 11.48 10.94 21.79
N PRO A 38 11.06 11.94 22.58
CA PRO A 38 9.68 12.40 22.61
C PRO A 38 9.10 12.76 21.24
N LEU A 39 7.77 12.67 21.11
CA LEU A 39 7.07 13.17 19.93
C LEU A 39 7.18 14.70 19.89
N GLY A 40 7.27 15.27 18.69
CA GLY A 40 7.42 16.72 18.49
C GLY A 40 8.84 17.25 18.66
N THR A 41 9.81 16.42 19.06
CA THR A 41 11.23 16.79 19.10
C THR A 41 12.01 16.15 17.95
N SER A 42 13.09 16.82 17.53
CA SER A 42 14.01 16.28 16.52
C SER A 42 14.73 15.04 17.06
N LEU A 43 14.91 14.02 16.21
CA LEU A 43 15.65 12.80 16.54
C LEU A 43 17.16 13.03 16.69
N GLY A 44 17.69 14.18 16.28
CA GLY A 44 19.09 14.57 16.52
C GLY A 44 20.16 13.75 15.78
N GLY A 45 19.76 12.83 14.90
CA GLY A 45 20.64 12.00 14.08
C GLY A 45 20.11 10.58 13.92
N PHE A 46 19.24 10.37 12.91
CA PHE A 46 18.57 9.09 12.67
C PHE A 46 19.57 7.93 12.47
N HIS A 47 20.56 8.14 11.61
CA HIS A 47 21.62 7.16 11.35
C HIS A 47 22.39 6.74 12.61
N ASN A 48 22.66 7.68 13.53
CA ASN A 48 23.34 7.37 14.79
C ASN A 48 22.51 6.43 15.68
N ILE A 49 21.18 6.56 15.65
CA ILE A 49 20.28 5.65 16.37
C ILE A 49 20.38 4.25 15.74
N VAL A 50 20.40 4.15 14.41
CA VAL A 50 20.54 2.89 13.67
C VAL A 50 21.87 2.20 14.00
N VAL A 51 22.99 2.93 13.99
CA VAL A 51 24.32 2.40 14.36
C VAL A 51 24.33 1.90 15.81
N ARG A 52 23.71 2.63 16.73
CA ARG A 52 23.62 2.21 18.14
C ARG A 52 22.79 0.93 18.32
N LEU A 53 21.68 0.80 17.61
CA LEU A 53 20.86 -0.43 17.62
C LEU A 53 21.66 -1.63 17.09
N ALA A 54 22.46 -1.42 16.04
CA ALA A 54 23.33 -2.46 15.49
C ALA A 54 24.38 -2.95 16.50
N GLY A 55 24.87 -2.06 17.37
CA GLY A 55 25.85 -2.35 18.41
C GLY A 55 25.32 -3.09 19.65
N LEU A 56 24.01 -3.28 19.80
CA LEU A 56 23.43 -3.99 20.95
C LEU A 56 23.94 -5.46 21.04
N PRO A 57 23.89 -6.14 22.19
CA PRO A 57 24.29 -7.55 22.27
C PRO A 57 23.36 -8.48 21.48
N THR A 58 23.91 -9.52 20.83
CA THR A 58 23.14 -10.58 20.12
C THR A 58 22.25 -11.40 21.04
N SER A 59 22.66 -11.57 22.29
CA SER A 59 21.88 -12.26 23.31
C SER A 59 20.67 -11.46 23.81
N ALA A 60 20.68 -10.13 23.66
CA ALA A 60 19.65 -9.26 24.20
C ALA A 60 18.48 -9.04 23.23
N HIS A 61 18.77 -8.89 21.92
CA HIS A 61 17.75 -8.57 20.93
C HIS A 61 17.98 -9.28 19.60
N HIS A 62 16.86 -9.65 18.95
CA HIS A 62 16.84 -10.30 17.63
C HIS A 62 17.46 -9.41 16.54
N ASN A 63 18.08 -10.02 15.52
CA ASN A 63 18.72 -9.29 14.41
C ASN A 63 17.75 -8.37 13.66
N SER A 64 16.48 -8.72 13.58
CA SER A 64 15.46 -7.84 12.99
C SER A 64 15.33 -6.51 13.72
N ILE A 65 15.42 -6.51 15.05
CA ILE A 65 15.36 -5.30 15.90
C ILE A 65 16.66 -4.50 15.81
N ARG A 66 17.80 -5.19 15.74
CA ARG A 66 19.12 -4.54 15.77
C ARG A 66 19.63 -4.09 14.42
N LEU A 67 19.31 -4.83 13.35
CA LEU A 67 19.94 -4.69 12.04
C LEU A 67 18.92 -4.47 10.94
N TYR A 68 17.97 -5.40 10.76
CA TYR A 68 17.19 -5.42 9.52
C TYR A 68 16.14 -4.30 9.46
N ILE A 69 15.31 -4.15 10.49
CA ILE A 69 14.33 -3.05 10.55
C ILE A 69 15.06 -1.70 10.61
N PRO A 70 16.05 -1.46 11.49
CA PRO A 70 16.76 -0.18 11.52
C PRO A 70 17.37 0.25 10.19
N LYS A 71 18.00 -0.67 9.45
CA LYS A 71 18.57 -0.37 8.13
C LYS A 71 17.51 0.00 7.10
N ALA A 72 16.39 -0.72 7.08
CA ALA A 72 15.26 -0.37 6.21
C ALA A 72 14.70 1.02 6.54
N LEU A 73 14.60 1.35 7.83
CA LEU A 73 14.15 2.67 8.28
C LEU A 73 15.13 3.80 7.93
N ASP A 74 16.44 3.52 7.95
CA ASP A 74 17.48 4.48 7.55
C ASP A 74 17.30 4.89 6.09
N VAL A 75 17.09 3.90 5.21
CA VAL A 75 16.80 4.13 3.78
C VAL A 75 15.53 4.98 3.60
N LEU A 76 14.45 4.66 4.33
CA LEU A 76 13.22 5.46 4.30
C LEU A 76 13.44 6.92 4.72
N TYR A 77 14.24 7.12 5.76
CA TYR A 77 14.53 8.44 6.29
C TYR A 77 15.42 9.25 5.34
N ASP A 78 16.38 8.61 4.69
CA ASP A 78 17.26 9.22 3.68
C ASP A 78 16.49 9.68 2.45
N ILE A 79 15.54 8.88 1.95
CA ILE A 79 14.65 9.31 0.85
C ILE A 79 13.92 10.61 1.26
N ARG A 80 13.39 10.67 2.49
CA ARG A 80 12.69 11.87 2.99
C ARG A 80 13.60 13.09 3.11
N ASN A 81 14.88 12.93 3.42
CA ASN A 81 15.81 14.05 3.58
C ASN A 81 16.47 14.51 2.28
N ASN A 82 16.77 13.58 1.37
CA ASN A 82 17.65 13.82 0.22
C ASN A 82 16.92 13.90 -1.13
N ARG A 83 15.58 13.88 -1.14
CA ARG A 83 14.76 13.91 -2.38
C ARG A 83 13.71 15.05 -2.45
N ASN A 84 14.01 16.21 -1.87
CA ASN A 84 13.06 17.35 -1.77
C ASN A 84 11.71 17.05 -1.10
N VAL A 85 11.66 15.98 -0.31
CA VAL A 85 10.45 15.51 0.37
C VAL A 85 10.23 16.28 1.68
N GLY A 86 11.26 16.39 2.52
CA GLY A 86 11.20 17.06 3.82
C GLY A 86 11.79 18.47 3.85
N HIS A 87 12.79 18.75 3.01
CA HIS A 87 13.46 20.05 2.87
C HIS A 87 13.83 20.24 1.39
N SER A 88 13.78 21.48 0.88
CA SER A 88 14.08 21.85 -0.51
C SER A 88 15.58 21.75 -0.89
N SER A 89 16.33 20.88 -0.21
CA SER A 89 17.80 20.76 -0.28
C SER A 89 18.28 19.53 -1.06
N GLY A 90 17.39 18.77 -1.70
CA GLY A 90 17.73 17.63 -2.53
C GLY A 90 17.95 18.03 -3.99
N ASP A 91 18.88 17.34 -4.67
CA ASP A 91 19.16 17.57 -6.09
C ASP A 91 18.10 16.98 -7.03
N ILE A 92 17.21 16.12 -6.51
CA ILE A 92 16.24 15.33 -7.29
C ILE A 92 14.94 15.22 -6.49
N ASP A 93 13.79 15.40 -7.15
CA ASP A 93 12.48 15.19 -6.53
C ASP A 93 12.12 13.71 -6.37
N ALA A 94 11.44 13.38 -5.27
CA ALA A 94 10.93 12.03 -5.07
C ALA A 94 9.98 11.61 -6.19
N ASN A 95 10.29 10.46 -6.78
CA ASN A 95 9.60 9.92 -7.94
C ASN A 95 8.86 8.61 -7.61
N TYR A 96 8.29 7.98 -8.64
CA TYR A 96 7.59 6.71 -8.51
C TYR A 96 8.43 5.62 -7.85
N ALA A 97 9.71 5.48 -8.21
CA ALA A 97 10.58 4.45 -7.64
C ALA A 97 10.84 4.68 -6.15
N ASP A 98 11.06 5.93 -5.74
CA ASP A 98 11.19 6.31 -4.32
C ASP A 98 9.91 5.97 -3.53
N ALA A 99 8.75 6.23 -4.14
CA ALA A 99 7.46 5.97 -3.54
C ALA A 99 7.15 4.46 -3.43
N VAL A 100 7.51 3.66 -4.45
CA VAL A 100 7.42 2.19 -4.42
C VAL A 100 8.29 1.65 -3.29
N LEU A 101 9.57 2.04 -3.26
CA LEU A 101 10.51 1.59 -2.24
C LEU A 101 10.02 1.99 -0.84
N SER A 102 9.50 3.22 -0.70
CA SER A 102 8.96 3.72 0.56
C SER A 102 7.79 2.88 1.07
N LEU A 103 6.87 2.55 0.18
CA LEU A 103 5.71 1.72 0.50
C LEU A 103 6.12 0.29 0.83
N SER A 104 7.00 -0.31 0.02
CA SER A 104 7.49 -1.68 0.21
C SER A 104 8.24 -1.86 1.52
N LEU A 105 9.18 -0.95 1.84
CA LEU A 105 9.94 -1.02 3.09
C LEU A 105 9.03 -0.82 4.30
N SER A 106 8.11 0.14 4.25
CA SER A 106 7.16 0.40 5.35
C SER A 106 6.23 -0.78 5.60
N SER A 107 5.73 -1.42 4.53
CA SER A 107 4.96 -2.65 4.63
C SER A 107 5.80 -3.79 5.21
N TRP A 108 7.00 -4.03 4.67
CA TRP A 108 7.87 -5.11 5.13
C TRP A 108 8.27 -4.96 6.60
N THR A 109 8.65 -3.77 7.05
CA THR A 109 9.01 -3.55 8.47
C THR A 109 7.83 -3.75 9.41
N LEU A 110 6.61 -3.39 9.00
CA LEU A 110 5.42 -3.64 9.80
C LEU A 110 5.09 -5.14 9.89
N VAL A 111 5.22 -5.86 8.77
CA VAL A 111 5.08 -7.32 8.73
C VAL A 111 6.13 -8.00 9.61
N GLU A 112 7.38 -7.53 9.57
CA GLU A 112 8.46 -8.08 10.40
C GLU A 112 8.23 -7.81 11.89
N MET A 113 7.70 -6.64 12.25
CA MET A 113 7.27 -6.36 13.63
C MET A 113 6.14 -7.29 14.07
N LEU A 114 5.14 -7.54 13.22
CA LEU A 114 4.09 -8.53 13.49
C LEU A 114 4.69 -9.92 13.66
N ARG A 115 5.62 -10.35 12.82
CA ARG A 115 6.29 -11.66 12.93
C ARG A 115 6.98 -11.86 14.29
N LEU A 116 7.54 -10.79 14.87
CA LEU A 116 8.26 -10.87 16.15
C LEU A 116 7.35 -10.80 17.38
N TYR A 117 6.24 -10.06 17.30
CA TYR A 117 5.44 -9.70 18.49
C TYR A 117 3.98 -10.14 18.43
N TYR A 118 3.51 -10.70 17.31
CA TYR A 118 2.13 -11.16 17.21
C TYR A 118 1.92 -12.44 18.03
N VAL A 119 1.11 -12.33 19.08
CA VAL A 119 0.70 -13.44 19.93
C VAL A 119 -0.70 -13.88 19.47
N GLY A 120 -0.76 -14.69 18.42
CA GLY A 120 -2.02 -15.16 17.85
C GLY A 120 -1.83 -16.29 16.84
N ASN A 121 -2.91 -16.68 16.15
CA ASN A 121 -2.84 -17.74 15.14
C ASN A 121 -2.03 -17.26 13.92
N ILE A 122 -1.06 -18.07 13.47
CA ILE A 122 -0.23 -17.82 12.28
C ILE A 122 -1.08 -17.52 11.03
N ASP A 123 -2.21 -18.19 10.84
CA ASP A 123 -3.11 -17.95 9.70
C ASP A 123 -3.77 -16.56 9.78
N GLN A 124 -4.11 -16.11 11.00
CA GLN A 124 -4.64 -14.77 11.21
C GLN A 124 -3.56 -13.69 11.03
N ALA A 125 -2.33 -13.97 11.46
CA ALA A 125 -1.18 -13.11 11.21
C ALA A 125 -0.94 -12.94 9.70
N GLN A 126 -0.94 -14.04 8.95
CA GLN A 126 -0.76 -14.02 7.49
C GLN A 126 -1.89 -13.26 6.80
N LYS A 127 -3.14 -13.43 7.25
CA LYS A 127 -4.27 -12.66 6.72
C LYS A 127 -4.13 -11.16 7.01
N LEU A 128 -3.74 -10.78 8.23
CA LEU A 128 -3.49 -9.39 8.59
C LEU A 128 -2.36 -8.77 7.75
N VAL A 129 -1.29 -9.52 7.53
CA VAL A 129 -0.18 -9.12 6.64
C VAL A 129 -0.69 -8.91 5.21
N ASN A 130 -1.46 -9.85 4.67
CA ASN A 130 -2.02 -9.75 3.32
C ASN A 130 -2.97 -8.55 3.20
N ASP A 131 -3.85 -8.35 4.18
CA ASP A 131 -4.78 -7.20 4.21
C ASP A 131 -4.05 -5.87 4.39
N LEU A 132 -2.96 -5.86 5.16
CA LEU A 132 -2.12 -4.68 5.35
C LEU A 132 -1.32 -4.34 4.09
N ILE A 133 -0.97 -5.31 3.24
CA ILE A 133 -0.31 -5.10 1.95
C ILE A 133 -1.34 -4.80 0.86
N ARG A 134 -2.59 -5.28 0.99
CA ARG A 134 -3.68 -4.97 0.07
C ARG A 134 -3.85 -3.48 -0.10
N ILE A 135 -4.01 -3.16 -1.36
CA ILE A 135 -4.16 -1.84 -1.90
C ILE A 135 -5.63 -1.47 -1.73
N ARG A 136 -5.91 -0.41 -0.97
CA ARG A 136 -7.28 0.12 -0.91
C ARG A 136 -7.42 1.19 -1.97
N VAL A 137 -8.29 0.91 -2.94
CA VAL A 137 -8.83 1.92 -3.86
C VAL A 137 -9.88 2.71 -3.06
N PRO A 138 -9.66 4.00 -2.70
CA PRO A 138 -10.55 4.75 -1.81
C PRO A 138 -12.01 4.82 -2.29
N LEU A 139 -12.19 4.81 -3.60
CA LEU A 139 -13.47 4.73 -4.30
C LEU A 139 -14.28 3.45 -4.00
N ILE A 140 -13.67 2.39 -3.49
CA ILE A 140 -14.32 1.08 -3.27
C ILE A 140 -14.23 0.68 -1.81
N GLN A 141 -15.41 0.46 -1.22
CA GLN A 141 -15.52 -0.04 0.14
C GLN A 141 -16.01 -1.50 0.15
N ASP A 142 -15.35 -2.33 0.95
CA ASP A 142 -15.76 -3.71 1.20
C ASP A 142 -16.68 -3.76 2.43
N PHE A 143 -17.90 -4.28 2.23
CA PHE A 143 -18.86 -4.63 3.28
C PHE A 143 -18.98 -6.15 3.39
N ASN A 144 -18.04 -6.79 4.10
CA ASN A 144 -18.02 -8.23 4.35
C ASN A 144 -18.12 -9.09 3.07
N GLY A 145 -17.32 -8.74 2.05
CA GLY A 145 -17.30 -9.39 0.74
C GLY A 145 -18.22 -8.76 -0.30
N TYR A 146 -19.04 -7.77 0.09
CA TYR A 146 -19.81 -6.96 -0.85
C TYR A 146 -19.06 -5.66 -1.18
N LEU A 147 -18.53 -5.57 -2.39
CA LEU A 147 -17.82 -4.37 -2.84
C LEU A 147 -18.80 -3.30 -3.32
N ARG A 148 -18.69 -2.09 -2.76
CA ARG A 148 -19.48 -0.93 -3.14
C ARG A 148 -18.60 0.14 -3.76
N VAL A 149 -18.94 0.55 -4.99
CA VAL A 149 -18.39 1.78 -5.58
C VAL A 149 -19.06 2.98 -4.93
N LEU A 150 -18.26 3.85 -4.33
CA LEU A 150 -18.72 4.97 -3.50
C LEU A 150 -19.12 6.21 -4.32
N ASN A 151 -18.50 6.43 -5.49
CA ASN A 151 -18.91 7.49 -6.41
C ASN A 151 -19.97 6.96 -7.41
N PRO A 152 -21.26 7.31 -7.26
CA PRO A 152 -22.31 6.79 -8.13
C PRO A 152 -22.25 7.35 -9.56
N LYS A 153 -21.58 8.49 -9.77
CA LYS A 153 -21.53 9.20 -11.05
C LYS A 153 -20.59 8.56 -12.06
N LEU A 154 -19.69 7.68 -11.61
CA LEU A 154 -18.75 7.01 -12.51
C LEU A 154 -19.49 6.20 -13.58
N PRO A 155 -19.06 6.25 -14.84
CA PRO A 155 -19.64 5.41 -15.87
C PRO A 155 -19.35 3.93 -15.60
N LEU A 156 -20.23 3.05 -16.09
CA LEU A 156 -20.12 1.60 -15.91
C LEU A 156 -18.72 1.03 -16.16
N ARG A 157 -18.03 1.50 -17.21
CA ARG A 157 -16.68 1.03 -17.57
C ARG A 157 -15.68 1.30 -16.44
N GLU A 158 -15.69 2.48 -15.87
CA GLU A 158 -14.81 2.88 -14.78
C GLU A 158 -15.18 2.15 -13.49
N LYS A 159 -16.48 1.98 -13.20
CA LYS A 159 -16.95 1.16 -12.08
C LYS A 159 -16.41 -0.28 -12.15
N ILE A 160 -16.49 -0.93 -13.32
CA ILE A 160 -15.97 -2.29 -13.54
C ILE A 160 -14.44 -2.30 -13.34
N MET A 161 -13.73 -1.34 -13.93
CA MET A 161 -12.27 -1.27 -13.84
C MET A 161 -11.79 -1.00 -12.41
N GLY A 162 -12.48 -0.15 -11.65
CA GLY A 162 -12.21 0.04 -10.24
C GLY A 162 -12.38 -1.25 -9.44
N LEU A 163 -13.50 -1.96 -9.64
CA LEU A 163 -13.77 -3.24 -8.96
C LEU A 163 -12.72 -4.30 -9.31
N ALA A 164 -12.32 -4.38 -10.58
CA ALA A 164 -11.25 -5.26 -11.03
C ALA A 164 -9.89 -4.87 -10.44
N LEU A 165 -9.58 -3.57 -10.34
CA LEU A 165 -8.36 -3.07 -9.70
C LEU A 165 -8.32 -3.43 -8.21
N HIS A 166 -9.45 -3.30 -7.50
CA HIS A 166 -9.57 -3.70 -6.10
C HIS A 166 -9.34 -5.20 -5.90
N LYS A 167 -9.87 -6.04 -6.79
CA LYS A 167 -9.67 -7.51 -6.75
C LYS A 167 -8.29 -7.94 -7.26
N SER A 168 -7.65 -7.15 -8.12
CA SER A 168 -6.32 -7.41 -8.68
C SER A 168 -6.22 -8.85 -9.23
N ALA A 169 -5.19 -9.59 -8.84
CA ALA A 169 -4.93 -10.96 -9.29
C ALA A 169 -6.00 -12.00 -8.87
N GLU A 170 -6.87 -11.71 -7.89
CA GLU A 170 -7.99 -12.60 -7.55
C GLU A 170 -9.02 -12.67 -8.68
N GLY A 171 -9.12 -11.60 -9.48
CA GLY A 171 -10.14 -11.45 -10.50
C GLY A 171 -11.54 -11.25 -9.90
N ILE A 172 -12.48 -10.93 -10.78
CA ILE A 172 -13.88 -10.75 -10.40
C ILE A 172 -14.79 -11.47 -11.39
N SER A 173 -15.79 -12.19 -10.89
CA SER A 173 -16.74 -12.88 -11.76
C SER A 173 -17.76 -11.90 -12.36
N LYS A 174 -18.33 -12.25 -13.51
CA LYS A 174 -19.45 -11.49 -14.09
C LYS A 174 -20.65 -11.43 -13.14
N ALA A 175 -20.92 -12.52 -12.40
CA ALA A 175 -22.02 -12.61 -11.46
C ALA A 175 -21.84 -11.61 -10.30
N ASP A 176 -20.64 -11.51 -9.75
CA ASP A 176 -20.30 -10.57 -8.69
C ASP A 176 -20.38 -9.12 -9.19
N LEU A 177 -19.83 -8.83 -10.38
CA LEU A 177 -19.95 -7.50 -10.99
C LEU A 177 -21.42 -7.08 -11.15
N VAL A 178 -22.26 -7.96 -11.68
CA VAL A 178 -23.70 -7.69 -11.80
C VAL A 178 -24.28 -7.44 -10.40
N SER A 179 -23.95 -8.26 -9.41
CA SER A 179 -24.46 -8.13 -8.03
C SER A 179 -24.05 -6.83 -7.34
N TYR A 180 -22.79 -6.42 -7.47
CA TYR A 180 -22.25 -5.19 -6.89
C TYR A 180 -22.81 -3.93 -7.58
N LEU A 181 -23.17 -4.04 -8.87
CA LEU A 181 -23.68 -2.93 -9.69
C LEU A 181 -25.22 -2.90 -9.79
N LYS A 182 -25.93 -3.83 -9.13
CA LYS A 182 -27.40 -4.05 -9.22
C LYS A 182 -28.28 -2.81 -9.05
N HIS A 183 -27.80 -1.77 -8.37
CA HIS A 183 -28.57 -0.54 -8.17
C HIS A 183 -28.52 0.44 -9.34
N ASN A 184 -27.74 0.14 -10.38
CA ASN A 184 -27.71 0.93 -11.61
C ASN A 184 -28.49 0.19 -12.70
N HIS A 185 -29.27 0.92 -13.51
CA HIS A 185 -29.88 0.42 -14.76
C HIS A 185 -28.86 -0.22 -15.73
N GLU A 186 -27.57 -0.05 -15.45
CA GLU A 186 -26.39 -0.49 -16.18
C GLU A 186 -26.08 -1.99 -16.06
N ALA A 187 -26.70 -2.75 -15.13
CA ALA A 187 -26.41 -4.18 -14.93
C ALA A 187 -26.54 -5.02 -16.21
N HIS A 188 -27.47 -4.67 -17.10
CA HIS A 188 -27.69 -5.33 -18.40
C HIS A 188 -26.51 -5.13 -19.37
N ASN A 189 -25.70 -4.09 -19.19
CA ASN A 189 -24.59 -3.75 -20.08
C ASN A 189 -23.24 -4.31 -19.61
N VAL A 190 -23.17 -4.92 -18.42
CA VAL A 190 -21.92 -5.46 -17.85
C VAL A 190 -21.23 -6.42 -18.82
N GLY A 191 -21.96 -7.36 -19.42
CA GLY A 191 -21.38 -8.32 -20.37
C GLY A 191 -20.78 -7.67 -21.62
N ARG A 192 -21.43 -6.62 -22.15
CA ARG A 192 -20.93 -5.88 -23.31
C ARG A 192 -19.68 -5.08 -22.95
N SER A 193 -19.69 -4.42 -21.79
CA SER A 193 -18.54 -3.67 -21.27
C SER A 193 -17.34 -4.58 -21.03
N LEU A 194 -17.53 -5.74 -20.40
CA LEU A 194 -16.48 -6.74 -20.20
C LEU A 194 -15.87 -7.20 -21.52
N SER A 195 -16.70 -7.55 -22.50
CA SER A 195 -16.24 -7.94 -23.83
C SER A 195 -15.40 -6.83 -24.48
N SER A 196 -15.80 -5.56 -24.31
CA SER A 196 -15.04 -4.42 -24.82
C SER A 196 -13.71 -4.24 -24.11
N LEU A 197 -13.69 -4.35 -22.77
CA LEU A 197 -12.49 -4.20 -21.96
C LEU A 197 -11.47 -5.32 -22.24
N VAL A 198 -11.94 -6.55 -22.46
CA VAL A 198 -11.10 -7.68 -22.87
C VAL A 198 -10.52 -7.45 -24.27
N ARG A 199 -11.34 -7.04 -25.25
CA ARG A 199 -10.85 -6.70 -26.60
C ARG A 199 -9.81 -5.58 -26.59
N SER A 200 -9.93 -4.62 -25.67
CA SER A 200 -8.94 -3.54 -25.48
C SER A 200 -7.74 -3.95 -24.63
N ALA A 201 -7.61 -5.23 -24.28
CA ALA A 201 -6.55 -5.78 -23.42
C ALA A 201 -6.44 -5.13 -22.03
N LEU A 202 -7.50 -4.48 -21.54
CA LEU A 202 -7.55 -3.89 -20.20
C LEU A 202 -7.93 -4.93 -19.14
N LEU A 203 -8.68 -5.95 -19.54
CA LEU A 203 -8.99 -7.12 -18.73
C LEU A 203 -8.56 -8.38 -19.47
N HIS A 204 -8.16 -9.40 -18.72
CA HIS A 204 -8.00 -10.77 -19.18
C HIS A 204 -9.14 -11.61 -18.61
N HIS A 205 -9.79 -12.42 -19.44
CA HIS A 205 -10.77 -13.40 -18.96
C HIS A 205 -10.05 -14.74 -18.75
N ASP A 206 -9.90 -15.15 -17.49
CA ASP A 206 -9.45 -16.48 -17.13
C ASP A 206 -10.64 -17.43 -17.30
N GLU A 207 -10.64 -18.17 -18.41
CA GLU A 207 -11.73 -19.08 -18.78
C GLU A 207 -11.88 -20.28 -17.84
N ILE A 208 -10.80 -20.67 -17.14
CA ILE A 208 -10.82 -21.82 -16.23
C ILE A 208 -11.56 -21.46 -14.94
N LYS A 209 -11.27 -20.27 -14.40
CA LYS A 209 -11.89 -19.76 -13.18
C LYS A 209 -13.18 -18.96 -13.44
N ASP A 210 -13.45 -18.63 -14.70
CA ASP A 210 -14.50 -17.72 -15.15
C ASP A 210 -14.48 -16.36 -14.44
N VAL A 211 -13.29 -15.77 -14.35
CA VAL A 211 -13.07 -14.45 -13.73
C VAL A 211 -12.35 -13.50 -14.68
N TYR A 212 -12.60 -12.21 -14.48
CA TYR A 212 -11.94 -11.14 -15.20
C TYR A 212 -10.85 -10.54 -14.32
N VAL A 213 -9.61 -10.62 -14.78
CA VAL A 213 -8.41 -10.14 -14.09
C VAL A 213 -7.93 -8.87 -14.78
N ILE A 214 -7.58 -7.85 -14.02
CA ILE A 214 -7.04 -6.61 -14.58
C ILE A 214 -5.61 -6.82 -15.10
N THR A 215 -5.31 -6.29 -16.28
CA THR A 215 -3.95 -6.35 -16.87
C THR A 215 -3.13 -5.13 -16.46
N ASP A 216 -1.81 -5.14 -16.68
CA ASP A 216 -0.96 -3.95 -16.47
C ASP A 216 -1.37 -2.76 -17.36
N ALA A 217 -1.95 -3.02 -18.53
CA ALA A 217 -2.54 -1.98 -19.38
C ALA A 217 -3.85 -1.44 -18.77
N GLY A 218 -4.67 -2.33 -18.20
CA GLY A 218 -5.87 -1.99 -17.45
C GLY A 218 -5.60 -1.14 -16.22
N ILE A 219 -4.57 -1.49 -15.45
CA ILE A 219 -4.11 -0.73 -14.28
C ILE A 219 -3.72 0.68 -14.70
N ARG A 220 -2.84 0.83 -15.71
CA ARG A 220 -2.44 2.15 -16.22
C ARG A 220 -3.62 2.98 -16.71
N TRP A 221 -4.53 2.36 -17.49
CA TRP A 221 -5.73 3.04 -17.94
C TRP A 221 -6.62 3.52 -16.78
N ALA A 222 -6.81 2.67 -15.78
CA ALA A 222 -7.61 3.00 -14.59
C ALA A 222 -6.97 4.15 -13.80
N GLU A 223 -5.65 4.14 -13.64
CA GLU A 223 -4.90 5.22 -12.98
C GLU A 223 -4.98 6.56 -13.73
N ASP A 224 -5.00 6.53 -15.06
CA ASP A 224 -5.03 7.76 -15.87
C ASP A 224 -6.46 8.31 -16.07
N THR A 225 -7.49 7.48 -15.88
CA THR A 225 -8.89 7.82 -16.24
C THR A 225 -9.82 7.96 -15.04
N ILE A 226 -9.63 7.16 -13.99
CA ILE A 226 -10.56 7.10 -12.86
C ILE A 226 -10.11 8.09 -11.78
N GLU A 227 -10.96 9.06 -11.48
CA GLU A 227 -10.80 9.88 -10.28
C GLU A 227 -11.11 9.03 -9.04
N PHE A 228 -10.11 8.80 -8.20
CA PHE A 228 -10.24 8.00 -6.98
C PHE A 228 -10.69 8.80 -5.75
N ASP A 229 -10.94 10.09 -5.91
CA ASP A 229 -11.44 10.99 -4.89
C ASP A 229 -12.98 10.86 -4.74
N LEU A 230 -13.50 11.14 -3.54
CA LEU A 230 -14.93 11.04 -3.19
C LEU A 230 -15.68 12.36 -3.37
#